data_AF-A0A4Q6V0B9-F1
#
_entry.id   AF-A0A4Q6V0B9-F1
#
_cell.length_a   1.000
_cell.length_b   1.000
_cell.length_c   1.000
_cell.angle_alpha   90.00
_cell.angle_beta   90.00
_cell.angle_gamma   90.00
#
_symmetry.space_group_name_H-M   'P 1'
#
loop_
_entity.id
_entity.type
_entity.pdbx_description
1 polymer ?
#
loop_
_entity_poly.entity_id
_entity_poly.type
_entity_poly.pdbx_seq_one_letter_code
_entity_poly.pdbx_strand_id
1 'polypeptide(L)'
;MNRATFRALFGPPALLGALPVGAALTALGLGLTGGGRWLLLLGAAATAGALLLLAAVAESGNGSASLAPRPGRPTSYAPARVHGVRVVHAGSGRTLRDSDGRAQGTLFVFDLTVVPAGRSPYRVLVRHPLDVQGLAGRGKDGAPVTAVVAHDPEEPWRTVLPASPPPRERRRARELAAAPGPAAPPVTRTGLPAGAPLLVLGVLYAGVVVALVRAAG
;
A
#
# COMPACT_ATOMS: atom_id res chain seq x y z
N MET A 1 22.22 3.58 9.61
CA MET A 1 20.82 4.00 9.79
C MET A 1 20.72 5.49 9.52
N ASN A 2 19.91 5.94 8.54
CA ASN A 2 19.89 7.35 8.12
C ASN A 2 19.22 8.25 9.18
N ARG A 3 19.70 9.50 9.34
CA ARG A 3 19.14 10.51 10.28
C ARG A 3 17.64 10.73 10.11
N ALA A 4 17.14 10.64 8.88
CA ALA A 4 15.71 10.75 8.57
C ALA A 4 14.91 9.58 9.16
N THR A 5 15.44 8.36 9.10
CA THR A 5 14.82 7.16 9.67
C THR A 5 14.79 7.22 11.19
N PHE A 6 15.85 7.76 11.81
CA PHE A 6 15.93 7.94 13.27
C PHE A 6 14.91 8.98 13.77
N ARG A 7 14.80 10.14 13.10
CA ARG A 7 13.77 11.14 13.43
C ARG A 7 12.33 10.63 13.22
N ALA A 8 12.11 9.78 12.21
CA ALA A 8 10.81 9.17 12.00
C ALA A 8 10.46 8.13 13.08
N LEU A 9 11.46 7.39 13.60
CA LEU A 9 11.26 6.40 14.66
C LEU A 9 11.07 7.04 16.05
N PHE A 10 11.86 8.07 16.38
CA PHE A 10 11.91 8.71 17.70
C PHE A 10 11.24 10.10 17.73
N GLY A 11 10.40 10.40 16.73
CA GLY A 11 9.63 11.63 16.73
C GLY A 11 8.56 11.63 17.84
N PRO A 12 8.19 12.80 18.40
CA PRO A 12 7.15 12.92 19.42
C PRO A 12 5.82 12.20 19.06
N PRO A 13 5.29 12.24 17.83
CA PRO A 13 4.07 11.50 17.51
C PRO A 13 4.26 9.97 17.51
N ALA A 14 5.46 9.48 17.17
CA ALA A 14 5.76 8.05 17.20
C ALA A 14 5.90 7.53 18.64
N LEU A 15 6.53 8.31 19.52
CA LEU A 15 6.67 7.98 20.94
C LEU A 15 5.30 7.95 21.65
N LEU A 16 4.46 8.97 21.43
CA LEU A 16 3.12 9.03 22.02
C LEU A 16 2.21 7.91 21.51
N GLY A 17 2.28 7.59 20.22
CA GLY A 17 1.51 6.49 19.63
C GLY A 17 1.97 5.09 20.06
N ALA A 18 3.23 4.92 20.46
CA ALA A 18 3.78 3.63 20.87
C ALA A 18 3.41 3.24 22.31
N LEU A 19 3.08 4.20 23.19
CA LEU A 19 2.67 3.95 24.57
C LEU A 19 1.46 3.00 24.72
N PRO A 20 0.31 3.22 24.04
CA PRO A 20 -0.83 2.31 24.15
C PRO A 20 -0.52 0.92 23.58
N VAL A 21 0.29 0.84 22.52
CA VAL A 21 0.74 -0.43 21.92
C VAL A 21 1.64 -1.19 22.90
N GLY A 22 2.60 -0.49 23.52
CA GLY A 22 3.49 -1.07 24.53
C GLY A 22 2.74 -1.52 25.78
N ALA A 23 1.76 -0.76 26.27
CA ALA A 23 0.93 -1.14 27.41
C ALA A 23 0.13 -2.43 27.13
N ALA A 24 -0.48 -2.55 25.94
CA ALA A 24 -1.21 -3.76 25.52
C ALA A 24 -0.30 -5.00 25.48
N LEU A 25 0.89 -4.87 24.89
CA LEU A 25 1.89 -5.93 24.80
C LEU A 25 2.46 -6.30 26.19
N THR A 26 2.63 -5.34 27.08
CA THR A 26 3.09 -5.56 28.45
C THR A 26 2.06 -6.38 29.24
N ALA A 27 0.78 -6.02 29.16
CA ALA A 27 -0.31 -6.75 29.82
C ALA A 27 -0.39 -8.20 29.31
N LEU A 28 -0.22 -8.41 28.00
CA LEU A 28 -0.12 -9.74 27.40
C LEU A 28 1.07 -10.53 27.95
N GLY A 29 2.27 -9.93 27.98
CA GLY A 29 3.49 -10.57 28.44
C GLY A 29 3.47 -10.94 29.93
N LEU A 30 2.94 -10.06 30.78
CA LEU A 30 2.75 -10.35 32.21
C LEU A 30 1.71 -11.46 32.41
N GLY A 31 0.62 -11.44 31.64
CA GLY A 31 -0.37 -12.50 31.66
C GLY A 31 0.21 -13.87 31.26
N LEU A 32 1.04 -13.93 30.22
CA LEU A 32 1.63 -15.19 29.71
C LEU A 32 2.62 -15.83 30.68
N THR A 33 3.23 -15.03 31.55
CA THR A 33 4.35 -15.47 32.39
C THR A 33 3.97 -15.71 33.85
N GLY A 34 2.67 -15.75 34.17
CA GLY A 34 2.15 -16.07 35.51
C GLY A 34 1.22 -15.02 36.12
N GLY A 35 0.92 -13.93 35.42
CA GLY A 35 -0.10 -12.97 35.84
C GLY A 35 -1.52 -13.54 35.81
N GLY A 36 -2.44 -12.91 36.55
CA GLY A 36 -3.84 -13.34 36.60
C GLY A 36 -4.49 -13.46 35.21
N ARG A 37 -5.35 -14.46 35.02
CA ARG A 37 -6.02 -14.78 33.73
C ARG A 37 -6.75 -13.58 33.09
N TRP A 38 -7.16 -12.60 33.89
CA TRP A 38 -7.73 -11.33 33.43
C TRP A 38 -6.75 -10.46 32.64
N LEU A 39 -5.46 -10.42 33.02
CA LEU A 39 -4.40 -9.68 32.31
C LEU A 39 -4.14 -10.27 30.92
N LEU A 40 -4.19 -11.61 30.80
CA LEU A 40 -4.11 -12.30 29.51
C LEU A 40 -5.23 -11.88 28.56
N LEU A 41 -6.47 -11.94 29.03
CA LEU A 41 -7.65 -11.62 28.21
C LEU A 41 -7.64 -10.14 27.79
N LEU A 42 -7.34 -9.24 28.73
CA LEU A 42 -7.26 -7.80 28.46
C LEU A 42 -6.10 -7.47 27.50
N GLY A 43 -4.91 -8.03 27.75
CA GLY A 43 -3.73 -7.85 26.91
C GLY A 43 -3.92 -8.38 25.50
N ALA A 44 -4.55 -9.55 25.35
CA ALA A 44 -4.86 -10.13 24.04
C ALA A 44 -5.84 -9.27 23.25
N ALA A 45 -6.94 -8.84 23.87
CA ALA A 45 -7.94 -7.98 23.23
C ALA A 45 -7.34 -6.62 22.82
N ALA A 46 -6.56 -6.00 23.71
CA ALA A 46 -5.91 -4.72 23.45
C ALA A 46 -4.86 -4.85 22.34
N THR A 47 -4.07 -5.93 22.32
CA THR A 47 -3.07 -6.18 21.27
C THR A 47 -3.74 -6.42 19.92
N ALA A 48 -4.83 -7.19 19.88
CA ALA A 48 -5.60 -7.40 18.67
C ALA A 48 -6.17 -6.07 18.12
N GLY A 49 -6.73 -5.23 19.00
CA GLY A 49 -7.21 -3.89 18.64
C GLY A 49 -6.09 -3.00 18.08
N ALA A 50 -4.92 -2.98 18.73
CA ALA A 50 -3.76 -2.23 18.26
C ALA A 50 -3.30 -2.68 16.87
N LEU A 51 -3.22 -3.99 16.64
CA LEU A 51 -2.84 -4.56 15.34
C LEU A 51 -3.85 -4.22 14.24
N LEU A 52 -5.15 -4.22 14.54
CA LEU A 52 -6.20 -3.81 13.58
C LEU A 52 -6.07 -2.33 13.21
N LEU A 53 -5.83 -1.46 14.18
CA LEU A 53 -5.63 -0.03 13.93
C LEU A 53 -4.36 0.22 13.11
N LEU A 54 -3.27 -0.48 13.42
CA LEU A 54 -2.02 -0.42 12.68
C LEU A 54 -2.17 -0.94 11.25
N ALA A 55 -2.93 -2.01 11.05
CA ALA A 55 -3.27 -2.49 9.72
C ALA A 55 -4.05 -1.44 8.93
N ALA A 56 -5.02 -0.75 9.55
CA ALA A 56 -5.77 0.33 8.91
C ALA A 56 -4.87 1.52 8.52
N VAL A 57 -3.90 1.88 9.37
CA VAL A 57 -2.91 2.93 9.06
C VAL A 57 -1.98 2.49 7.93
N ALA A 58 -1.48 1.26 7.97
CA ALA A 58 -0.66 0.67 6.90
C ALA A 58 -1.40 0.66 5.56
N GLU A 59 -2.71 0.38 5.57
CA GLU A 59 -3.55 0.46 4.37
C GLU A 59 -3.71 1.89 3.85
N SER A 60 -3.85 2.89 4.72
CA SER A 60 -3.96 4.31 4.33
C SER A 60 -2.67 4.89 3.73
N GLY A 61 -1.51 4.41 4.18
CA GLY A 61 -0.20 4.85 3.70
C GLY A 61 0.26 4.20 2.38
N ASN A 62 -0.50 3.24 1.84
CA ASN A 62 -0.11 2.50 0.65
C ASN A 62 -0.32 3.31 -0.64
N GLY A 63 0.72 4.04 -1.00
CA GLY A 63 1.01 4.46 -2.37
C GLY A 63 0.64 5.91 -2.65
N SER A 64 1.66 6.74 -2.80
CA SER A 64 1.56 7.97 -3.58
C SER A 64 0.98 7.63 -4.94
N ALA A 65 -0.21 8.17 -5.23
CA ALA A 65 -0.84 8.04 -6.54
C ALA A 65 0.09 8.64 -7.59
N SER A 66 0.17 8.01 -8.75
CA SER A 66 0.71 8.69 -9.93
C SER A 66 -0.08 9.96 -10.23
N LEU A 67 0.65 10.97 -10.67
CA LEU A 67 0.09 12.27 -11.03
C LEU A 67 -0.27 12.29 -12.52
N ALA A 68 -1.13 13.21 -12.91
CA ALA A 68 -1.35 13.47 -14.33
C ALA A 68 -0.05 13.94 -15.01
N PRO A 69 0.18 13.54 -16.29
CA PRO A 69 1.17 14.19 -17.15
C PRO A 69 0.98 15.71 -17.12
N ARG A 70 2.09 16.46 -17.22
CA ARG A 70 2.00 17.92 -17.16
C ARG A 70 1.27 18.46 -18.40
N PRO A 71 0.31 19.39 -18.23
CA PRO A 71 -0.30 20.06 -19.37
C PRO A 71 0.79 20.82 -20.16
N GLY A 72 0.75 20.70 -21.49
CA GLY A 72 1.73 21.33 -22.39
C GLY A 72 3.03 20.54 -22.61
N ARG A 73 3.21 19.38 -21.97
CA ARG A 73 4.34 18.46 -22.24
C ARG A 73 3.96 17.32 -23.19
N PRO A 74 4.94 16.75 -23.92
CA PRO A 74 4.70 15.60 -24.78
C PRO A 74 4.20 14.43 -23.93
N THR A 75 2.97 14.00 -24.20
CA THR A 75 2.37 12.82 -23.58
C THR A 75 2.57 11.64 -24.52
N SER A 76 3.04 10.52 -23.98
CA SER A 76 3.26 9.30 -24.76
C SER A 76 2.42 8.15 -24.23
N TYR A 77 2.05 7.24 -25.13
CA TYR A 77 1.22 6.09 -24.78
C TYR A 77 2.05 4.81 -24.75
N ALA A 78 1.83 4.00 -23.71
CA ALA A 78 2.52 2.73 -23.54
C ALA A 78 1.53 1.63 -23.12
N PRO A 79 1.74 0.38 -23.57
CA PRO A 79 1.03 -0.76 -23.02
C PRO A 79 1.45 -0.97 -21.56
N ALA A 80 0.51 -1.42 -20.74
CA ALA A 80 0.74 -1.75 -19.35
C ALA A 80 0.08 -3.09 -19.01
N ARG A 81 0.72 -3.87 -18.15
CA ARG A 81 0.16 -5.09 -17.56
C ARG A 81 -0.44 -4.78 -16.21
N VAL A 82 -1.68 -5.20 -15.99
CA VAL A 82 -2.38 -5.02 -14.72
C VAL A 82 -2.08 -6.22 -13.82
N HIS A 83 -1.57 -5.95 -12.62
CA HIS A 83 -1.31 -6.97 -11.60
C HIS A 83 -2.46 -7.11 -10.61
N GLY A 84 -3.20 -6.03 -10.41
CA GLY A 84 -4.34 -6.01 -9.52
C GLY A 84 -5.07 -4.68 -9.55
N VAL A 85 -6.34 -4.75 -9.19
CA VAL A 85 -7.22 -3.60 -9.01
C VAL A 85 -7.79 -3.70 -7.61
N ARG A 86 -7.76 -2.59 -6.87
CA ARG A 86 -8.44 -2.48 -5.57
C ARG A 86 -9.26 -1.21 -5.52
N VAL A 87 -10.34 -1.24 -4.76
CA VAL A 87 -11.14 -0.06 -4.48
C VAL A 87 -10.66 0.55 -3.17
N VAL A 88 -10.49 1.87 -3.14
CA VAL A 88 -10.12 2.63 -1.93
C VAL A 88 -11.09 3.78 -1.71
N HIS A 89 -11.21 4.22 -0.47
CA HIS A 89 -11.90 5.46 -0.13
C HIS A 89 -11.04 6.67 -0.55
N ALA A 90 -11.63 7.67 -1.22
CA ALA A 90 -10.92 8.79 -1.81
C ALA A 90 -10.19 9.66 -0.78
N GLY A 91 -10.84 9.92 0.37
CA GLY A 91 -10.27 10.77 1.42
C GLY A 91 -9.27 10.07 2.32
N SER A 92 -9.49 8.79 2.64
CA SER A 92 -8.67 8.06 3.63
C SER A 92 -7.69 7.07 3.02
N GLY A 93 -7.82 6.75 1.73
CA GLY A 93 -6.97 5.75 1.05
C GLY A 93 -7.20 4.30 1.51
N ARG A 94 -8.13 4.06 2.45
CA ARG A 94 -8.42 2.74 3.01
C ARG A 94 -8.98 1.81 1.93
N THR A 95 -8.51 0.56 1.90
CA THR A 95 -9.00 -0.45 0.96
C THR A 95 -10.42 -0.88 1.34
N LEU A 96 -11.30 -0.98 0.35
CA LEU A 96 -12.69 -1.44 0.49
C LEU A 96 -12.79 -2.82 -0.16
N ARG A 97 -12.90 -3.88 0.66
CA ARG A 97 -12.80 -5.28 0.19
C ARG A 97 -14.05 -5.78 -0.55
N ASP A 98 -15.22 -5.23 -0.24
CA ASP A 98 -16.51 -5.66 -0.82
C ASP A 98 -17.22 -4.52 -1.57
N SER A 99 -16.45 -3.59 -2.13
CA SER A 99 -17.00 -2.47 -2.88
C SER A 99 -16.82 -2.68 -4.37
N ASP A 100 -17.91 -2.53 -5.12
CA ASP A 100 -17.90 -2.47 -6.58
C ASP A 100 -17.35 -1.14 -7.12
N GLY A 101 -16.87 -0.24 -6.24
CA GLY A 101 -16.36 1.08 -6.59
C GLY A 101 -17.39 2.03 -7.18
N ARG A 102 -18.69 1.72 -7.01
CA ARG A 102 -19.82 2.54 -7.47
C ARG A 102 -20.29 3.55 -6.42
N ALA A 103 -19.86 3.39 -5.17
CA ALA A 103 -20.21 4.31 -4.10
C ALA A 103 -19.49 5.67 -4.27
N GLN A 104 -20.19 6.75 -3.92
CA GLN A 104 -19.59 8.09 -3.91
C GLN A 104 -18.36 8.12 -3.00
N GLY A 105 -17.33 8.85 -3.42
CA GLY A 105 -16.09 8.96 -2.65
C GLY A 105 -15.19 7.72 -2.70
N THR A 106 -15.36 6.84 -3.70
CA THR A 106 -14.44 5.71 -3.93
C THR A 106 -13.57 5.93 -5.17
N LEU A 107 -12.37 5.35 -5.17
CA LEU A 107 -11.41 5.38 -6.27
C LEU A 107 -10.90 3.95 -6.53
N PHE A 108 -10.69 3.61 -7.79
CA PHE A 108 -9.94 2.42 -8.18
C PHE A 108 -8.45 2.73 -8.15
N VAL A 109 -7.66 1.80 -7.59
CA VAL A 109 -6.20 1.83 -7.63
C VAL A 109 -5.71 0.64 -8.43
N PHE A 110 -5.11 0.94 -9.58
CA PHE A 110 -4.56 -0.02 -10.51
C PHE A 110 -3.07 -0.19 -10.24
N ASP A 111 -2.64 -1.43 -10.03
CA ASP A 111 -1.23 -1.79 -9.96
C ASP A 111 -0.73 -2.22 -11.33
N LEU A 112 0.08 -1.37 -11.96
CA LEU A 112 0.43 -1.47 -13.37
C LEU A 112 1.94 -1.62 -13.55
N THR A 113 2.38 -2.53 -14.42
CA THR A 113 3.72 -2.45 -15.03
C THR A 113 3.59 -1.84 -16.41
N VAL A 114 4.13 -0.64 -16.58
CA VAL A 114 4.18 0.10 -17.84
C VAL A 114 5.39 -0.38 -18.65
N VAL A 115 5.19 -0.64 -19.93
CA VAL A 115 6.22 -1.10 -20.88
C VAL A 115 6.38 -0.06 -21.99
N PRO A 116 7.12 1.04 -21.72
CA PRO A 116 7.38 2.07 -22.73
C PRO A 116 8.29 1.54 -23.85
N ALA A 117 8.13 2.07 -25.06
CA ALA A 117 8.99 1.72 -26.18
C ALA A 117 10.42 2.26 -25.96
N GLY A 118 11.43 1.40 -26.13
CA GLY A 118 12.84 1.79 -26.03
C GLY A 118 13.33 2.11 -24.61
N ARG A 119 12.59 1.74 -23.57
CA ARG A 119 12.96 1.96 -22.18
C ARG A 119 12.61 0.78 -21.28
N SER A 120 13.25 0.72 -20.12
CA SER A 120 12.99 -0.32 -19.13
C SER A 120 11.55 -0.24 -18.60
N PRO A 121 10.87 -1.39 -18.43
CA PRO A 121 9.57 -1.44 -17.77
C PRO A 121 9.64 -0.91 -16.33
N TYR A 122 8.59 -0.22 -15.90
CA TYR A 122 8.49 0.28 -14.53
C TYR A 122 7.09 0.03 -13.96
N ARG A 123 6.99 -0.11 -12.63
CA ARG A 123 5.72 -0.39 -11.96
C ARG A 123 5.20 0.85 -11.25
N VAL A 124 3.90 1.11 -11.33
CA VAL A 124 3.25 2.32 -10.85
C VAL A 124 1.84 2.03 -10.33
N LEU A 125 1.38 2.81 -9.34
CA LEU A 125 0.00 2.79 -8.88
C LEU A 125 -0.76 3.97 -9.49
N VAL A 126 -1.83 3.69 -10.23
CA VAL A 126 -2.70 4.71 -10.84
C VAL A 126 -4.03 4.76 -10.10
N ARG A 127 -4.48 5.96 -9.71
CA ARG A 127 -5.81 6.16 -9.10
C ARG A 127 -6.76 6.73 -10.14
N HIS A 128 -7.97 6.17 -10.22
CA HIS A 128 -9.01 6.66 -11.13
C HIS A 128 -10.40 6.51 -10.49
N PRO A 129 -11.33 7.46 -10.68
CA PRO A 129 -12.69 7.36 -10.13
C PRO A 129 -13.56 6.26 -10.76
N LEU A 130 -13.16 5.77 -11.92
CA LEU A 130 -13.89 4.76 -12.69
C LEU A 130 -12.99 3.57 -13.00
N ASP A 131 -13.59 2.39 -13.15
CA ASP A 131 -12.96 1.26 -13.82
C ASP A 131 -12.86 1.56 -15.32
N VAL A 132 -11.80 2.26 -15.69
CA VAL A 132 -11.51 2.60 -17.08
C VAL A 132 -10.94 1.41 -17.80
N GLN A 133 -11.32 1.25 -19.07
CA GLN A 133 -10.86 0.14 -19.92
C GLN A 133 -11.29 -1.26 -19.42
N GLY A 134 -12.19 -1.35 -18.43
CA GLY A 134 -12.75 -2.61 -17.93
C GLY A 134 -11.72 -3.49 -17.23
N LEU A 135 -10.80 -2.89 -16.47
CA LEU A 135 -9.64 -3.57 -15.90
C LEU A 135 -9.96 -4.30 -14.59
N ALA A 136 -11.07 -3.98 -13.93
CA ALA A 136 -11.56 -4.76 -12.79
C ALA A 136 -12.11 -6.13 -13.21
N GLY A 137 -12.50 -6.27 -14.48
CA GLY A 137 -12.84 -7.57 -15.06
C GLY A 137 -11.59 -8.43 -15.15
N ARG A 138 -11.58 -9.59 -14.47
CA ARG A 138 -10.60 -10.64 -14.79
C ARG A 138 -10.72 -10.93 -16.29
N GLY A 139 -9.59 -10.96 -16.99
CA GLY A 139 -9.58 -11.40 -18.38
C GLY A 139 -10.32 -12.74 -18.48
N LYS A 140 -11.11 -12.93 -19.53
CA LYS A 140 -11.72 -14.24 -19.81
C LYS A 140 -10.62 -15.30 -19.70
N ASP A 141 -10.91 -16.37 -18.97
CA ASP A 141 -10.05 -17.55 -18.84
C ASP A 141 -8.72 -17.35 -18.09
N GLY A 142 -8.63 -16.34 -17.20
CA GLY A 142 -7.43 -16.12 -16.38
C GLY A 142 -6.28 -15.43 -17.13
N ALA A 143 -6.55 -14.93 -18.34
CA ALA A 143 -5.60 -14.17 -19.13
C ALA A 143 -5.15 -12.88 -18.40
N PRO A 144 -3.87 -12.47 -18.55
CA PRO A 144 -3.39 -11.23 -17.96
C PRO A 144 -4.14 -10.04 -18.55
N VAL A 145 -4.69 -9.20 -17.67
CA VAL A 145 -5.37 -7.97 -18.06
C VAL A 145 -4.32 -6.93 -18.46
N THR A 146 -4.50 -6.31 -19.63
CA THR A 146 -3.62 -5.25 -20.11
C THR A 146 -4.39 -3.95 -20.31
N ALA A 147 -3.68 -2.85 -20.09
CA ALA A 147 -4.18 -1.50 -20.23
C ALA A 147 -3.27 -0.71 -21.18
N VAL A 148 -3.75 0.44 -21.62
CA VAL A 148 -2.90 1.47 -22.22
C VAL A 148 -2.85 2.64 -21.25
N VAL A 149 -1.65 3.14 -20.99
CA VAL A 149 -1.43 4.31 -20.13
C VAL A 149 -0.90 5.47 -20.95
N ALA A 150 -1.22 6.68 -20.51
CA ALA A 150 -0.60 7.92 -20.94
C ALA A 150 0.41 8.34 -19.88
N HIS A 151 1.64 8.63 -20.29
CA HIS A 151 2.72 8.97 -19.36
C HIS A 151 3.61 10.09 -19.90
N ASP A 152 4.20 10.85 -18.99
CA ASP A 152 5.26 11.81 -19.29
C ASP A 152 6.59 11.05 -19.49
N PRO A 153 7.24 11.15 -20.66
CA PRO A 153 8.53 10.52 -20.91
C PRO A 153 9.64 11.05 -20.00
N GLU A 154 9.57 12.25 -19.46
CA GLU A 154 10.61 12.75 -18.55
C GLU A 154 10.33 12.33 -17.10
N GLU A 155 9.06 12.16 -16.74
CA GLU A 155 8.61 11.89 -15.39
C GLU A 155 7.69 10.64 -15.34
N PRO A 156 8.24 9.41 -15.32
CA PRO A 156 7.45 8.17 -15.43
C PRO A 156 6.44 7.96 -14.28
N TRP A 157 6.64 8.61 -13.12
CA TRP A 157 5.66 8.64 -12.03
C TRP A 157 4.40 9.47 -12.35
N ARG A 158 4.42 10.25 -13.44
CA ARG A 158 3.25 10.95 -13.98
C ARG A 158 2.58 10.10 -15.06
N THR A 159 1.77 9.16 -14.62
CA THR A 159 1.07 8.20 -15.48
C THR A 159 -0.42 8.23 -15.17
N VAL A 160 -1.26 8.21 -16.21
CA VAL A 160 -2.73 8.11 -16.09
C VAL A 160 -3.28 7.05 -17.03
N LEU A 161 -4.44 6.52 -16.67
CA LEU A 161 -5.22 5.63 -17.53
C LEU A 161 -6.19 6.48 -18.37
N PRO A 162 -5.97 6.67 -19.69
CA PRO A 162 -6.91 7.37 -20.54
C PRO A 162 -8.23 6.59 -20.67
N ALA A 163 -9.36 7.31 -20.68
CA ALA A 163 -10.68 6.72 -20.92
C ALA A 163 -10.81 6.16 -22.36
N SER A 164 -10.15 6.80 -23.33
CA SER A 164 -10.16 6.38 -24.74
C SER A 164 -8.73 6.26 -25.27
N PRO A 165 -8.08 5.10 -25.09
CA PRO A 165 -6.72 4.90 -25.57
C PRO A 165 -6.64 4.81 -27.10
N PRO A 166 -5.53 5.19 -27.75
CA PRO A 166 -5.45 5.12 -29.20
C PRO A 166 -5.41 3.67 -29.72
N PRO A 167 -5.91 3.37 -30.94
CA PRO A 167 -6.12 2.00 -31.41
C PRO A 167 -4.83 1.18 -31.58
N ARG A 168 -3.74 1.83 -31.99
CA ARG A 168 -2.44 1.18 -32.24
C ARG A 168 -1.86 0.61 -30.95
N GLU A 169 -1.97 1.35 -29.86
CA GLU A 169 -1.46 0.99 -28.55
C GLU A 169 -2.35 -0.04 -27.88
N ARG A 170 -3.67 -0.03 -28.14
CA ARG A 170 -4.56 -1.13 -27.73
C ARG A 170 -4.14 -2.46 -28.35
N ARG A 171 -3.74 -2.46 -29.63
CA ARG A 171 -3.21 -3.67 -30.28
C ARG A 171 -1.92 -4.13 -29.60
N ARG A 172 -0.97 -3.23 -29.35
CA ARG A 172 0.28 -3.55 -28.63
C ARG A 172 0.02 -4.06 -27.21
N ALA A 173 -0.99 -3.54 -26.52
CA ALA A 173 -1.38 -4.03 -25.19
C ALA A 173 -1.94 -5.46 -25.24
N ARG A 174 -2.68 -5.83 -26.29
CA ARG A 174 -3.12 -7.22 -26.52
C ARG A 174 -1.95 -8.15 -26.83
N GLU A 175 -0.99 -7.69 -27.63
CA GLU A 175 0.24 -8.44 -27.91
C GLU A 175 1.06 -8.66 -26.63
N LEU A 176 1.14 -7.65 -25.76
CA LEU A 176 1.77 -7.78 -24.42
C LEU A 176 1.05 -8.81 -23.53
N ALA A 177 -0.26 -8.97 -23.66
CA ALA A 177 -1.02 -9.97 -22.90
C ALA A 177 -0.63 -11.41 -23.28
N ALA A 178 -0.22 -11.64 -24.53
CA ALA A 178 0.22 -12.94 -25.03
C ALA A 178 1.70 -13.26 -24.69
N ALA A 179 2.47 -12.26 -24.25
CA ALA A 179 3.90 -12.41 -23.96
C ALA A 179 4.18 -12.80 -22.49
N PRO A 180 5.32 -13.47 -22.21
CA PRO A 180 5.83 -13.64 -20.86
C PRO A 180 5.90 -12.29 -20.12
N GLY A 181 5.59 -12.30 -18.82
CA GLY A 181 5.44 -11.06 -18.05
C GLY A 181 6.73 -10.24 -17.99
N PRO A 182 6.68 -8.91 -18.25
CA PRO A 182 7.84 -8.06 -18.11
C PRO A 182 8.34 -8.09 -16.66
N ALA A 183 9.61 -8.39 -16.47
CA ALA A 183 10.27 -8.35 -15.18
C ALA A 183 10.54 -6.89 -14.78
N ALA A 184 9.51 -6.23 -14.26
CA ALA A 184 9.71 -4.99 -13.50
C ALA A 184 9.77 -5.35 -12.01
N PRO A 185 10.72 -4.79 -11.23
CA PRO A 185 10.70 -4.96 -9.79
C PRO A 185 9.32 -4.49 -9.26
N PRO A 186 8.74 -5.20 -8.27
CA PRO A 186 7.50 -4.76 -7.65
C PRO A 186 7.66 -3.32 -7.18
N VAL A 187 6.57 -2.52 -7.20
CA VAL A 187 6.60 -1.14 -6.69
C VAL A 187 7.23 -1.23 -5.33
N THR A 188 8.44 -0.70 -5.21
CA THR A 188 9.21 -0.84 -3.99
C THR A 188 8.43 -0.03 -2.97
N ARG A 189 7.74 -0.71 -2.06
CA ARG A 189 7.23 -0.09 -0.83
C ARG A 189 8.48 0.25 -0.03
N THR A 190 9.20 1.30 -0.44
CA THR A 190 10.41 1.74 0.24
C THR A 190 9.99 2.32 1.58
N GLY A 191 10.13 1.51 2.62
CA GLY A 191 9.81 1.87 3.99
C GLY A 191 9.10 0.75 4.73
N LEU A 192 9.34 0.70 6.04
CA LEU A 192 8.45 0.00 6.98
C LEU A 192 7.00 0.43 6.72
N PRO A 193 6.01 -0.48 6.74
CA PRO A 193 4.62 -0.09 6.55
C PRO A 193 4.24 1.01 7.55
N ALA A 194 3.37 1.94 7.15
CA ALA A 194 2.93 3.00 8.04
C ALA A 194 2.41 2.39 9.36
N GLY A 195 3.03 2.77 10.49
CA GLY A 195 2.73 2.21 11.81
C GLY A 195 3.70 1.11 12.31
N ALA A 196 4.53 0.50 11.47
CA ALA A 196 5.54 -0.46 11.96
C ALA A 196 6.58 0.13 12.95
N PRO A 197 6.99 1.41 12.86
CA PRO A 197 7.78 2.04 13.92
C PRO A 197 7.09 2.00 15.30
N LEU A 198 5.77 2.13 15.35
CA LEU A 198 4.99 2.08 16.61
C LEU A 198 5.00 0.68 17.21
N LEU A 199 4.94 -0.37 16.37
CA LEU A 199 5.08 -1.76 16.82
C LEU A 199 6.47 -2.00 17.39
N VAL A 200 7.52 -1.57 16.69
CA VAL A 200 8.90 -1.75 17.14
C VAL A 200 9.12 -1.07 18.49
N LEU A 201 8.71 0.20 18.63
CA LEU A 201 8.82 0.90 19.91
C LEU A 201 7.93 0.27 20.99
N GLY A 202 6.70 -0.14 20.66
CA GLY A 202 5.79 -0.79 21.61
C GLY A 202 6.36 -2.10 22.16
N VAL A 203 6.96 -2.93 21.30
CA VAL A 203 7.63 -4.18 21.72
C VAL A 203 8.83 -3.89 22.60
N LEU A 204 9.67 -2.90 22.25
CA LEU A 204 10.81 -2.49 23.08
C LEU A 204 10.35 -2.01 24.46
N TYR A 205 9.33 -1.15 24.50
CA TYR A 205 8.76 -0.64 25.75
C TYR A 205 8.23 -1.79 26.63
N ALA A 206 7.46 -2.70 26.03
CA ALA A 206 6.94 -3.86 26.75
C ALA A 206 8.05 -4.76 27.30
N GLY A 207 9.10 -5.02 26.51
CA GLY A 207 10.25 -5.79 26.95
C GLY A 207 10.95 -5.17 28.15
N VAL A 208 11.19 -3.85 28.13
CA VAL A 208 11.82 -3.13 29.25
C VAL A 208 10.94 -3.18 30.51
N VAL A 209 9.64 -2.93 30.40
CA VAL A 209 8.73 -2.93 31.55
C VAL A 209 8.62 -4.33 32.15
N VAL A 210 8.46 -5.38 31.33
CA VAL A 210 8.43 -6.76 31.83
C VAL A 210 9.73 -7.13 32.53
N ALA A 211 10.88 -6.76 31.97
CA ALA A 211 12.18 -7.00 32.59
C ALA A 211 12.34 -6.26 33.93
N LEU A 212 11.89 -5.00 34.02
CA LEU A 212 11.93 -4.21 35.27
C LEU A 212 11.03 -4.81 36.35
N VAL A 213 9.79 -5.19 36.00
CA VAL A 213 8.87 -5.83 36.95
C VAL A 213 9.46 -7.14 37.48
N ARG A 214 10.17 -7.89 36.63
CA ARG A 214 10.88 -9.12 37.02
C ARG A 214 12.14 -8.89 37.83
N ALA A 215 12.84 -7.79 37.60
CA ALA A 215 14.02 -7.44 38.39
C ALA A 215 13.65 -6.89 39.78
N ALA A 216 12.44 -6.34 39.94
CA ALA A 216 11.94 -5.78 41.18
C ALA A 216 11.13 -6.75 42.05
N GLY A 217 10.89 -7.98 41.57
CA GLY A 217 10.07 -9.01 42.24
C GLY A 217 10.78 -10.34 42.36
#